data_AF-A0A7X1J629-F1
#
_entry.id   AF-A0A7X1J629-F1
#
_cell.length_a   1.000
_cell.length_b   1.000
_cell.length_c   1.000
_cell.angle_alpha   90.00
_cell.angle_beta   90.00
_cell.angle_gamma   90.00
#
_symmetry.space_group_name_H-M   'P 1'
#
loop_
_entity.id
_entity.type
_entity.pdbx_description
1 polymer ?
#
loop_
_entity_poly.entity_id
_entity_poly.type
_entity_poly.pdbx_seq_one_letter_code
_entity_poly.pdbx_strand_id
1 'polypeptide(L)'
;MEIDGAALEAVRVVAQGHAYDAGRPEEVRREWAALSLLANRRMGDAGSAGRAAHQEFMLRMWVIDTFGPHPDWSPHTLATDTLGALPLPPSEARALARDWRDLPVDRIRELRRHKNLTAHLERLIGHLEAGPTRDRLLRWIEVRRQLP
;
A
#
# COMPACT_ATOMS: atom_id res chain seq x y z
N MET A 1 19.06 7.33 20.92
CA MET A 1 18.05 6.46 21.57
C MET A 1 17.21 5.89 20.45
N GLU A 2 17.44 4.62 20.11
CA GLU A 2 16.63 3.91 19.11
C GLU A 2 15.23 3.71 19.70
N ILE A 3 14.20 4.13 18.97
CA ILE A 3 12.81 3.87 19.38
C ILE A 3 12.51 2.45 18.93
N ASP A 4 12.13 1.58 19.87
CA ASP A 4 11.72 0.20 19.60
C ASP A 4 10.52 0.14 18.64
N GLY A 5 10.46 -0.90 17.80
CA GLY A 5 9.39 -1.12 16.82
C GLY A 5 8.01 -1.19 17.46
N ALA A 6 7.89 -1.75 18.68
CA ALA A 6 6.62 -1.77 19.41
C ALA A 6 6.15 -0.36 19.82
N ALA A 7 7.08 0.53 20.18
CA ALA A 7 6.75 1.91 20.50
C ALA A 7 6.34 2.70 19.25
N LEU A 8 7.01 2.46 18.11
CA LEU A 8 6.61 3.06 16.84
C LEU A 8 5.24 2.56 16.36
N GLU A 9 4.90 1.28 16.57
CA GLU A 9 3.58 0.74 16.25
C GLU A 9 2.49 1.40 17.10
N ALA A 10 2.74 1.60 18.40
CA ALA A 10 1.82 2.33 19.28
C ALA A 10 1.60 3.78 18.80
N VAL A 11 2.68 4.48 18.45
CA VAL A 11 2.61 5.85 17.86
C VAL A 11 1.79 5.83 16.58
N ARG A 12 2.04 4.87 15.67
CA ARG A 12 1.31 4.74 14.41
C ARG A 12 -0.19 4.59 14.64
N VAL A 13 -0.60 3.70 15.55
CA VAL A 13 -2.01 3.41 15.86
C VAL A 13 -2.71 4.64 16.43
N VAL A 14 -2.10 5.31 17.41
CA VAL A 14 -2.67 6.52 18.01
C VAL A 14 -2.80 7.64 16.97
N ALA A 15 -1.74 7.86 16.19
CA ALA A 15 -1.75 8.87 15.14
C ALA A 15 -2.80 8.59 14.06
N GLN A 16 -2.97 7.31 13.67
CA GLN A 16 -4.01 6.91 12.71
C GLN A 16 -5.42 7.20 13.27
N GLY A 17 -5.67 6.92 14.55
CA GLY A 17 -6.95 7.24 15.19
C GLY A 17 -7.29 8.72 15.12
N HIS A 18 -6.33 9.59 15.41
CA HIS A 18 -6.53 11.04 15.31
C HIS A 18 -6.67 11.54 13.87
N ALA A 19 -5.98 10.94 12.90
CA ALA A 19 -6.17 11.28 11.49
C ALA A 19 -7.60 10.97 11.02
N TYR A 20 -8.20 9.89 11.52
CA TYR A 20 -9.52 9.41 11.12
C TYR A 20 -10.68 10.16 11.81
N ASP A 21 -10.39 10.89 12.89
CA ASP A 21 -11.38 11.63 13.67
C ASP A 21 -11.94 12.83 12.88
N ALA A 22 -13.10 12.63 12.24
CA ALA A 22 -13.80 13.64 11.46
C ALA A 22 -14.29 14.84 12.29
N GLY A 23 -14.27 14.76 13.63
CA GLY A 23 -14.57 15.88 14.52
C GLY A 23 -13.43 16.90 14.64
N ARG A 24 -12.24 16.58 14.11
CA ARG A 24 -11.06 17.46 14.15
C ARG A 24 -10.93 18.33 12.89
N PRO A 25 -10.33 19.52 13.01
CA PRO A 25 -9.93 20.31 11.85
C PRO A 25 -9.06 19.50 10.89
N GLU A 26 -9.24 19.72 9.59
CA GLU A 26 -8.54 18.98 8.54
C GLU A 26 -7.01 19.10 8.67
N GLU A 27 -6.49 20.29 8.95
CA GLU A 27 -5.06 20.54 9.15
C GLU A 27 -4.47 19.65 10.26
N VAL A 28 -5.15 19.59 11.41
CA VAL A 28 -4.74 18.72 12.52
C VAL A 28 -4.74 17.25 12.09
N ARG A 29 -5.78 16.81 11.35
CA ARG A 29 -5.85 15.43 10.85
C ARG A 29 -4.72 15.12 9.86
N ARG A 30 -4.31 16.09 9.03
CA ARG A 30 -3.17 15.95 8.09
C ARG A 30 -1.86 15.76 8.85
N GLU A 31 -1.61 16.51 9.93
CA GLU A 31 -0.42 16.35 10.77
C GLU A 31 -0.36 14.95 11.41
N TRP A 32 -1.49 14.47 11.94
CA TRP A 32 -1.58 13.12 12.50
C TRP A 32 -1.39 12.03 11.43
N ALA A 33 -1.91 12.24 10.22
CA ALA A 33 -1.66 11.34 9.10
C ALA A 33 -0.17 11.29 8.74
N ALA A 34 0.50 12.45 8.68
CA ALA A 34 1.94 12.55 8.43
C ALA A 34 2.75 11.81 9.50
N LEU A 35 2.38 11.95 10.78
CA LEU A 35 3.02 11.25 11.89
C LEU A 35 2.83 9.73 11.81
N SER A 36 1.64 9.26 11.47
CA SER A 36 1.38 7.81 11.29
C SER A 36 2.23 7.23 10.15
N LEU A 37 2.35 7.94 9.03
CA LEU A 37 3.19 7.55 7.90
C LEU A 37 4.69 7.60 8.24
N LEU A 38 5.12 8.55 9.08
CA LEU A 38 6.51 8.64 9.55
C LEU A 38 6.85 7.48 10.48
N ALA A 39 5.94 7.11 11.39
CA ALA A 39 6.11 5.97 12.28
C ALA A 39 6.26 4.67 11.47
N ASN A 40 5.40 4.45 10.46
CA ASN A 40 5.53 3.33 9.52
C ASN A 40 6.90 3.25 8.85
N ARG A 41 7.35 4.35 8.23
CA ARG A 41 8.66 4.42 7.57
C ARG A 41 9.82 4.09 8.49
N ARG A 42 9.73 4.45 9.77
CA ARG A 42 10.79 4.18 10.76
C ARG A 42 10.76 2.76 11.33
N MET A 43 9.62 2.07 11.28
CA MET A 43 9.56 0.69 11.75
C MET A 43 10.34 -0.28 10.86
N GLY A 44 10.48 0.02 9.56
CA GLY A 44 11.22 -0.84 8.64
C GLY A 44 10.72 -2.29 8.59
N ASP A 45 11.48 -3.16 7.92
CA ASP A 45 11.06 -4.53 7.49
C ASP A 45 10.95 -5.56 8.65
N ALA A 46 10.80 -5.11 9.90
CA ALA A 46 10.84 -5.93 11.11
C ALA A 46 9.61 -6.84 11.34
N GLY A 47 8.62 -6.83 10.44
CA GLY A 47 7.44 -7.69 10.55
C GLY A 47 6.83 -8.04 9.20
N SER A 48 6.61 -9.34 8.95
CA SER A 48 5.85 -9.93 7.82
C SER A 48 5.69 -8.96 6.64
N ALA A 49 6.75 -8.78 5.85
CA ALA A 49 6.89 -7.74 4.82
C ALA A 49 5.66 -7.52 3.92
N GLY A 50 4.84 -8.56 3.69
CA GLY A 50 3.60 -8.43 2.92
C GLY A 50 2.43 -7.74 3.65
N ARG A 51 2.23 -8.01 4.94
CA ARG A 51 1.11 -7.42 5.71
C ARG A 51 1.38 -5.96 6.04
N ALA A 52 2.60 -5.65 6.48
CA ALA A 52 3.02 -4.29 6.79
C ALA A 52 2.91 -3.38 5.56
N ALA A 53 3.46 -3.82 4.42
CA ALA A 53 3.37 -3.06 3.16
C ALA A 53 1.92 -2.86 2.70
N HIS A 54 1.05 -3.87 2.80
CA HIS A 54 -0.37 -3.71 2.45
C HIS A 54 -1.06 -2.65 3.32
N GLN A 55 -0.86 -2.69 4.64
CA GLN A 55 -1.44 -1.70 5.56
C GLN A 55 -0.91 -0.29 5.28
N GLU A 56 0.39 -0.16 5.01
CA GLU A 56 1.00 1.11 4.66
C GLU A 56 0.43 1.68 3.35
N PHE A 57 0.31 0.86 2.30
CA PHE A 57 -0.27 1.30 1.03
C PHE A 57 -1.73 1.71 1.17
N MET A 58 -2.51 0.98 1.97
CA MET A 58 -3.90 1.33 2.25
C MET A 58 -4.03 2.64 3.04
N LEU A 59 -3.14 2.88 4.02
CA LEU A 59 -3.09 4.13 4.76
C LEU A 59 -2.73 5.30 3.83
N ARG A 60 -1.66 5.18 3.04
CA ARG A 60 -1.26 6.22 2.07
C ARG A 60 -2.37 6.52 1.07
N MET A 61 -3.03 5.48 0.56
CA MET A 61 -4.17 5.65 -0.33
C MET A 61 -5.33 6.40 0.35
N TRP A 62 -5.65 6.05 1.60
CA TRP A 62 -6.67 6.77 2.37
C TRP A 62 -6.32 8.25 2.59
N VAL A 63 -5.05 8.55 2.91
CA VAL A 63 -4.57 9.94 3.10
C VAL A 63 -4.71 10.72 1.79
N ILE A 64 -4.32 10.13 0.65
CA ILE A 64 -4.45 10.74 -0.69
C ILE A 64 -5.93 11.00 -1.03
N ASP A 65 -6.81 10.02 -0.81
CA ASP A 65 -8.25 10.19 -1.09
C ASP A 65 -8.89 11.25 -0.20
N THR A 66 -8.45 11.37 1.05
CA THR A 66 -9.08 12.24 2.05
C THR A 66 -8.58 13.67 1.98
N PHE A 67 -7.28 13.88 1.78
CA PHE A 67 -6.65 15.20 1.87
C PHE A 67 -6.05 15.68 0.54
N GLY A 68 -6.09 14.84 -0.49
CA GLY A 68 -5.46 15.08 -1.77
C GLY A 68 -3.95 14.78 -1.79
N PRO A 69 -3.33 14.84 -2.99
CA PRO A 69 -1.90 14.66 -3.16
C PRO A 69 -1.05 15.68 -2.38
N HIS A 70 0.07 15.24 -1.81
CA HIS A 70 1.06 16.07 -1.11
C HIS A 70 2.46 15.50 -1.32
N PRO A 71 3.54 16.30 -1.25
CA PRO A 71 4.92 15.79 -1.34
C PRO A 71 5.22 14.62 -0.37
N ASP A 72 4.67 14.65 0.84
CA ASP A 72 4.88 13.59 1.85
C ASP A 72 4.10 12.29 1.59
N TRP A 73 3.06 12.33 0.77
CA TRP A 73 2.23 11.17 0.40
C TRP A 73 1.85 11.24 -1.09
N SER A 74 2.87 11.35 -1.93
CA SER A 74 2.67 11.46 -3.38
C SER A 74 2.05 10.18 -3.97
N PRO A 75 1.01 10.31 -4.82
CA PRO A 75 0.47 9.19 -5.60
C PRO A 75 1.54 8.51 -6.46
N HIS A 76 2.46 9.27 -7.03
CA HIS A 76 3.56 8.73 -7.84
C HIS A 76 4.52 7.88 -7.00
N THR A 77 4.87 8.34 -5.80
CA THR A 77 5.71 7.55 -4.89
C THR A 77 5.00 6.27 -4.47
N LEU A 78 3.69 6.32 -4.16
CA LEU A 78 2.92 5.12 -3.81
C LEU A 78 2.86 4.12 -4.98
N ALA A 79 2.71 4.61 -6.20
CA ALA A 79 2.73 3.79 -7.41
C ALA A 79 4.07 3.08 -7.59
N THR A 80 5.19 3.80 -7.46
CA THR A 80 6.54 3.24 -7.56
C THR A 80 6.79 2.20 -6.47
N ASP A 81 6.45 2.51 -5.22
CA ASP A 81 6.67 1.59 -4.09
C ASP A 81 5.83 0.32 -4.25
N THR A 82 4.59 0.46 -4.74
CA THR A 82 3.73 -0.70 -5.03
C THR A 82 4.32 -1.59 -6.11
N LEU A 83 4.82 -1.01 -7.20
CA LEU A 83 5.49 -1.77 -8.26
C LEU A 83 6.79 -2.42 -7.76
N GLY A 84 7.55 -1.75 -6.90
CA GLY A 84 8.76 -2.29 -6.28
C GLY A 84 8.50 -3.44 -5.31
N ALA A 85 7.32 -3.48 -4.69
CA ALA A 85 6.93 -4.53 -3.76
C ALA A 85 6.41 -5.82 -4.43
N LEU A 86 6.24 -5.83 -5.76
CA LEU A 86 5.71 -6.95 -6.53
C LEU A 86 6.86 -7.74 -7.17
N PRO A 87 7.21 -8.92 -6.64
CA PRO A 87 8.38 -9.67 -7.11
C PRO A 87 8.19 -10.29 -8.51
N LEU A 88 6.94 -10.57 -8.90
CA LEU A 88 6.62 -11.12 -10.21
C LEU A 88 6.15 -10.01 -11.16
N PRO A 89 6.47 -10.07 -12.46
CA PRO A 89 5.84 -9.22 -13.45
C PRO A 89 4.36 -9.62 -13.68
N PRO A 90 3.51 -8.70 -14.18
CA PRO A 90 2.08 -8.97 -14.41
C PRO A 90 1.80 -10.22 -15.27
N SER A 91 2.60 -10.45 -16.32
CA SER A 91 2.42 -11.59 -17.24
C SER A 91 2.64 -12.93 -16.54
N GLU A 92 3.65 -13.02 -15.67
CA GLU A 92 3.97 -14.23 -14.93
C GLU A 92 2.94 -14.49 -13.82
N ALA A 93 2.58 -13.45 -13.06
CA ALA A 93 1.52 -13.54 -12.06
C ALA A 93 0.19 -14.01 -12.69
N ARG A 94 -0.14 -13.50 -13.88
CA ARG A 94 -1.33 -13.95 -14.65
C ARG A 94 -1.24 -15.41 -15.06
N ALA A 95 -0.06 -15.87 -15.52
CA ALA A 95 0.13 -17.25 -15.94
C ALA A 95 -0.09 -18.22 -14.78
N LEU A 96 0.51 -17.92 -13.61
CA LEU A 96 0.33 -18.69 -12.38
C LEU A 96 -1.12 -18.66 -11.87
N ALA A 97 -1.81 -17.53 -12.05
CA ALA A 97 -3.18 -17.38 -11.57
C ALA A 97 -4.21 -18.24 -12.32
N ARG A 98 -3.94 -18.69 -13.55
CA ARG A 98 -4.91 -19.52 -14.31
C ARG A 98 -5.18 -20.85 -13.62
N ASP A 99 -4.12 -21.50 -13.15
CA ASP A 99 -4.14 -22.86 -12.60
C ASP A 99 -3.76 -22.85 -11.11
N TRP A 100 -4.10 -21.78 -10.40
CA TRP A 100 -3.61 -21.54 -9.04
C TRP A 100 -3.97 -22.65 -8.04
N ARG A 101 -5.06 -23.38 -8.29
CA ARG A 101 -5.54 -24.46 -7.41
C ARG A 101 -4.60 -25.66 -7.38
N ASP A 102 -3.82 -25.85 -8.44
CA ASP A 102 -2.86 -26.95 -8.57
C ASP A 102 -1.45 -26.54 -8.14
N LEU A 103 -1.25 -25.27 -7.77
CA LEU A 103 0.03 -24.77 -7.30
C LEU A 103 0.32 -25.20 -5.85
N PRO A 104 1.61 -25.35 -5.48
CA PRO A 104 2.01 -25.47 -4.08
C PRO A 104 1.49 -24.29 -3.24
N VAL A 105 1.16 -24.57 -1.97
CA VAL A 105 0.57 -23.58 -1.05
C VAL A 105 1.37 -22.28 -0.98
N ASP A 106 2.70 -22.34 -1.01
CA ASP A 106 3.54 -21.14 -0.93
C ASP A 106 3.41 -20.24 -2.16
N ARG A 107 3.18 -20.81 -3.36
CA ARG A 107 2.88 -20.04 -4.56
C ARG A 107 1.49 -19.41 -4.50
N ILE A 108 0.51 -20.11 -3.94
CA ILE A 108 -0.82 -19.52 -3.69
C ILE A 108 -0.70 -18.33 -2.73
N ARG A 109 0.09 -18.45 -1.66
CA ARG A 109 0.35 -17.36 -0.70
C ARG A 109 1.02 -16.16 -1.37
N GLU A 110 1.98 -16.41 -2.26
CA GLU A 110 2.62 -15.35 -3.05
C GLU A 110 1.61 -14.59 -3.92
N LEU A 111 0.74 -15.30 -4.64
CA LEU A 111 -0.32 -14.66 -5.45
C LEU A 111 -1.32 -13.88 -4.60
N ARG A 112 -1.70 -14.40 -3.43
CA ARG A 112 -2.54 -13.67 -2.45
C ARG A 112 -1.84 -12.41 -1.94
N ARG A 113 -0.53 -12.47 -1.70
CA ARG A 113 0.27 -11.30 -1.33
C ARG A 113 0.20 -10.23 -2.44
N HIS A 114 0.30 -10.62 -3.71
CA HIS A 114 0.17 -9.68 -4.84
C HIS A 114 -1.22 -9.04 -4.88
N LYS A 115 -2.28 -9.83 -4.66
CA LYS A 115 -3.67 -9.34 -4.63
C LYS A 115 -3.91 -8.31 -3.52
N ASN A 116 -3.28 -8.51 -2.37
CA ASN A 116 -3.33 -7.58 -1.24
C ASN A 116 -2.54 -6.30 -1.55
N LEU A 117 -1.29 -6.40 -2.01
CA LEU A 117 -0.46 -5.24 -2.32
C LEU A 117 -1.08 -4.35 -3.41
N THR A 118 -1.82 -4.95 -4.34
CA THR A 118 -2.52 -4.23 -5.43
C THR A 118 -3.96 -3.80 -5.09
N ALA A 119 -4.42 -3.97 -3.85
CA ALA A 119 -5.82 -3.69 -3.48
C ALA A 119 -6.25 -2.22 -3.64
N HIS A 120 -5.31 -1.29 -3.61
CA HIS A 120 -5.57 0.14 -3.67
C HIS A 120 -5.54 0.72 -5.10
N LEU A 121 -5.14 -0.07 -6.10
CA LEU A 121 -4.78 0.44 -7.43
C LEU A 121 -5.94 1.15 -8.16
N GLU A 122 -7.16 0.62 -8.09
CA GLU A 122 -8.30 1.23 -8.78
C GLU A 122 -8.55 2.67 -8.31
N ARG A 123 -8.31 2.97 -7.04
CA ARG A 123 -8.40 4.35 -6.50
C ARG A 123 -7.18 5.18 -6.89
N LEU A 124 -5.99 4.59 -6.78
CA LEU A 124 -4.73 5.28 -7.09
C LEU A 124 -4.67 5.80 -8.53
N ILE A 125 -5.23 5.06 -9.49
CA ILE A 125 -5.25 5.46 -10.90
C ILE A 125 -5.97 6.79 -11.15
N GLY A 126 -6.94 7.16 -10.30
CA GLY A 126 -7.63 8.44 -10.38
C GLY A 126 -6.75 9.65 -10.05
N HIS A 127 -5.63 9.43 -9.35
CA HIS A 127 -4.69 10.49 -8.91
C HIS A 127 -3.40 10.54 -9.74
N LEU A 128 -3.30 9.73 -10.79
CA LEU A 128 -2.11 9.64 -11.65
C LEU A 128 -2.39 10.21 -13.04
N GLU A 129 -1.45 11.01 -13.53
CA GLU A 129 -1.42 11.42 -14.92
C GLU A 129 -1.12 10.24 -15.86
N ALA A 130 -1.44 10.40 -17.14
CA ALA A 130 -1.10 9.43 -18.17
C ALA A 130 0.43 9.24 -18.25
N GLY A 131 0.88 7.98 -18.32
CA GLY A 131 2.29 7.68 -18.43
C GLY A 131 2.65 6.23 -18.09
N PRO A 132 3.93 5.85 -18.25
CA PRO A 132 4.37 4.46 -18.15
C PRO A 132 4.05 3.78 -16.82
N THR A 133 4.13 4.53 -15.71
CA THR A 133 3.79 4.03 -14.38
C THR A 133 2.30 3.70 -14.28
N ARG A 134 1.43 4.61 -14.73
CA ARG A 134 -0.02 4.40 -14.79
C ARG A 134 -0.38 3.19 -15.66
N ASP A 135 0.25 3.04 -16.82
CA ASP A 135 0.01 1.91 -17.74
C ASP A 135 0.44 0.56 -17.15
N ARG A 136 1.52 0.55 -16.36
CA ARG A 136 1.93 -0.65 -15.60
C ARG A 136 0.90 -1.01 -14.53
N LEU A 137 0.37 -0.03 -13.81
CA LEU A 137 -0.66 -0.26 -12.79
C LEU A 137 -1.99 -0.72 -13.39
N LEU A 138 -2.40 -0.20 -14.54
CA LEU A 138 -3.59 -0.66 -15.25
C LEU A 138 -3.51 -2.16 -15.58
N ARG A 139 -2.35 -2.64 -16.05
CA ARG A 139 -2.12 -4.08 -16.26
C ARG A 139 -2.24 -4.88 -14.97
N TRP A 140 -1.75 -4.35 -13.84
CA TRP A 140 -1.92 -5.00 -12.54
C TRP A 140 -3.38 -5.06 -12.08
N ILE A 141 -4.19 -4.04 -12.36
CA ILE A 141 -5.63 -4.05 -12.07
C ILE A 141 -6.31 -5.23 -12.79
N GLU A 142 -5.99 -5.45 -14.07
CA GLU A 142 -6.51 -6.58 -14.84
C GLU A 142 -6.08 -7.94 -14.28
N VAL A 143 -4.80 -8.08 -13.93
CA VAL A 143 -4.25 -9.32 -13.36
C VAL A 143 -4.84 -9.59 -11.99
N ARG A 144 -5.01 -8.57 -11.15
CA ARG A 144 -5.53 -8.69 -9.78
C ARG A 144 -6.87 -9.43 -9.72
N ARG A 145 -7.76 -9.20 -10.71
CA ARG A 145 -9.08 -9.84 -10.81
C ARG A 145 -9.00 -11.37 -10.98
N GLN A 146 -7.87 -11.87 -11.46
CA GLN A 146 -7.62 -13.30 -11.70
C GLN A 146 -6.87 -13.95 -10.52
N LEU A 147 -6.25 -13.16 -9.63
CA LEU A 147 -5.50 -13.68 -8.49
C LEU A 147 -6.44 -14.36 -7.45
N PRO A 148 -5.99 -15.43 -6.78
CA PRO A 148 -6.73 -16.06 -5.67
C PRO A 148 -7.00 -15.12 -4.50
#